data_AF-A0A2S5CG90-F1
#
_entry.id   AF-A0A2S5CG90-F1
#
_cell.length_a   1.000
_cell.length_b   1.000
_cell.length_c   1.000
_cell.angle_alpha   90.00
_cell.angle_beta   90.00
_cell.angle_gamma   90.00
#
_symmetry.space_group_name_H-M   'P 1'
#
loop_
_entity.id
_entity.type
_entity.pdbx_description
1 polymer ?
#
loop_
_entity_poly.entity_id
_entity_poly.type
_entity_poly.pdbx_seq_one_letter_code
_entity_poly.pdbx_strand_id
1 'polypeptide(L)'
;MKPTQETYSALQTAYEHFNLELFGGALPECLITLQRKERRVLGYFGSNRFEEIGSGQRTDEIAMNPQHFKSREMMETLSTLAHEMAHQWQAHFGTPSRKAYHNGECAVSADCKDSFVNG
;
A
#
# COMPACT_ATOMS: atom_id res chain seq x y z
N MET A 1 -22.68 9.35 -12.60
CA MET A 1 -21.39 8.69 -12.38
C MET A 1 -20.37 9.75 -12.00
N LYS A 2 -19.66 9.56 -10.88
CA LYS A 2 -18.55 10.42 -10.45
C LYS A 2 -17.27 9.57 -10.41
N PRO A 3 -16.62 9.32 -11.56
CA PRO A 3 -15.60 8.27 -11.70
C PRO A 3 -14.44 8.41 -10.70
N THR A 4 -13.97 9.63 -10.46
CA THR A 4 -12.92 9.91 -9.48
C THR A 4 -13.36 9.48 -8.08
N GLN A 5 -14.52 9.96 -7.63
CA GLN A 5 -15.03 9.66 -6.29
C GLN A 5 -15.28 8.15 -6.14
N GLU A 6 -15.94 7.51 -7.10
CA GLU A 6 -16.23 6.08 -7.08
C GLU A 6 -14.94 5.24 -7.00
N THR A 7 -13.91 5.59 -7.77
CA THR A 7 -12.63 4.88 -7.78
C THR A 7 -11.91 5.03 -6.43
N TYR A 8 -11.78 6.25 -5.92
CA TYR A 8 -11.07 6.48 -4.66
C TYR A 8 -11.86 5.95 -3.45
N SER A 9 -13.20 5.99 -3.47
CA SER A 9 -14.02 5.34 -2.45
C SER A 9 -13.83 3.83 -2.41
N ALA A 10 -13.71 3.16 -3.57
CA ALA A 10 -13.44 1.72 -3.62
C ALA A 10 -12.04 1.39 -3.07
N LEU A 11 -11.02 2.18 -3.42
CA LEU A 11 -9.66 2.01 -2.90
C LEU A 11 -9.60 2.25 -1.38
N GLN A 12 -10.29 3.28 -0.89
CA GLN A 12 -10.40 3.56 0.54
C GLN A 12 -11.09 2.40 1.29
N THR A 13 -12.21 1.90 0.75
CA THR A 13 -12.92 0.76 1.34
C THR A 13 -12.03 -0.48 1.43
N ALA A 14 -11.25 -0.76 0.38
CA ALA A 14 -10.30 -1.87 0.37
C ALA A 14 -9.18 -1.66 1.40
N TYR A 15 -8.65 -0.44 1.52
CA TYR A 15 -7.65 -0.10 2.52
C TYR A 15 -8.18 -0.30 3.93
N GLU A 16 -9.36 0.23 4.26
CA GLU A 16 -9.98 0.08 5.59
C GLU A 16 -10.22 -1.40 5.93
N HIS A 17 -10.71 -2.18 4.97
CA HIS A 17 -10.89 -3.61 5.13
C HIS A 17 -9.56 -4.32 5.43
N PHE A 18 -8.52 -4.09 4.63
CA PHE A 18 -7.21 -4.70 4.88
C PHE A 18 -6.56 -4.19 6.17
N ASN A 19 -6.73 -2.92 6.53
CA ASN A 19 -6.21 -2.38 7.77
C ASN A 19 -6.82 -3.12 8.96
N LEU A 20 -8.14 -3.31 8.95
CA LEU A 20 -8.84 -4.06 9.99
C LEU A 20 -8.41 -5.54 10.02
N GLU A 21 -8.48 -6.23 8.88
CA GLU A 21 -8.31 -7.68 8.81
C GLU A 21 -6.85 -8.14 8.93
N LEU A 22 -5.92 -7.40 8.32
CA LEU A 22 -4.50 -7.80 8.26
C LEU A 22 -3.65 -7.09 9.32
N PHE A 23 -4.00 -5.85 9.69
CA PHE A 23 -3.16 -5.01 10.55
C PHE A 23 -3.83 -4.61 11.87
N GLY A 24 -5.01 -5.18 12.18
CA GLY A 24 -5.73 -4.92 13.42
C GLY A 24 -6.19 -3.46 13.60
N GLY A 25 -6.34 -2.71 12.50
CA GLY A 25 -6.68 -1.29 12.50
C GLY A 25 -5.55 -0.37 12.95
N ALA A 26 -4.30 -0.85 12.98
CA ALA A 26 -3.18 -0.08 13.51
C ALA A 26 -2.57 0.92 12.51
N LEU A 27 -2.79 0.76 11.20
CA LEU A 27 -2.15 1.64 10.22
C LEU A 27 -2.77 3.05 10.25
N PRO A 28 -1.93 4.11 10.24
CA PRO A 28 -2.42 5.46 10.08
C PRO A 28 -2.96 5.67 8.66
N GLU A 29 -3.99 6.52 8.53
CA GLU A 29 -4.49 6.95 7.22
C GLU A 29 -3.36 7.50 6.34
N CYS A 30 -3.44 7.25 5.04
CA CYS A 30 -2.47 7.74 4.07
C CYS A 30 -3.14 8.17 2.77
N LEU A 31 -2.41 8.93 1.94
CA LEU A 31 -2.91 9.31 0.63
C LEU A 31 -2.69 8.17 -0.37
N ILE A 32 -3.78 7.61 -0.87
CA ILE A 32 -3.74 6.68 -2.00
C ILE A 32 -3.70 7.50 -3.29
N THR A 33 -2.70 7.27 -4.14
CA THR A 33 -2.54 7.99 -5.42
C THR A 33 -2.51 7.02 -6.60
N LEU A 34 -3.00 7.46 -7.77
CA LEU A 34 -2.86 6.70 -9.02
C LEU A 34 -1.74 7.31 -9.87
N GLN A 35 -0.60 6.63 -9.97
CA GLN A 35 0.57 7.13 -10.70
C GLN A 35 0.99 6.20 -11.83
N ARG A 36 1.05 6.72 -13.07
CA ARG A 36 1.63 5.97 -14.19
C ARG A 36 3.15 5.91 -14.04
N LYS A 37 3.70 4.71 -13.92
CA LYS A 37 5.14 4.42 -13.86
C LYS A 37 5.54 3.43 -14.96
N GLU A 38 6.79 2.99 -14.95
CA GLU A 38 7.24 1.86 -15.78
C GLU A 38 6.41 0.60 -15.48
N ARG A 39 6.14 -0.25 -16.48
CA ARG A 39 5.30 -1.45 -16.35
C ARG A 39 5.78 -2.48 -15.31
N ARG A 40 7.03 -2.41 -14.87
CA ARG A 40 7.56 -3.30 -13.82
C ARG A 40 7.19 -2.84 -12.41
N VAL A 41 6.67 -1.62 -12.26
CA VAL A 41 6.30 -1.04 -10.96
C VAL A 41 4.78 -1.14 -10.81
N LEU A 42 4.34 -1.99 -9.89
CA LEU A 42 2.92 -2.20 -9.60
C LEU A 42 2.36 -1.13 -8.66
N GLY A 43 3.15 -0.76 -7.65
CA GLY A 43 2.86 0.28 -6.67
C GLY A 43 4.14 0.66 -5.92
N TYR A 44 4.05 1.62 -5.00
CA TYR A 44 5.09 1.89 -4.02
C TYR A 44 4.51 2.62 -2.80
N PHE A 45 5.10 2.37 -1.63
CA PHE A 45 4.92 3.14 -0.41
C PHE A 45 5.95 4.27 -0.29
N GLY A 46 5.52 5.43 0.21
CA GLY A 46 6.40 6.54 0.56
C GLY A 46 6.02 7.14 1.90
N SER A 47 6.95 7.13 2.86
CA SER A 47 6.70 7.73 4.18
C SER A 47 6.74 9.26 4.16
N ASN A 48 5.80 9.89 4.85
CA ASN A 48 5.69 11.34 5.08
C ASN A 48 5.75 12.19 3.79
N ARG A 49 5.22 11.70 2.67
CA ARG A 49 5.43 12.31 1.35
C ARG A 49 4.67 13.61 1.15
N PHE A 50 3.55 13.80 1.83
CA PHE A 50 2.69 14.96 1.68
C PHE A 50 2.60 15.72 2.99
N GLU A 51 2.44 17.03 2.90
CA GLU A 51 2.30 17.93 4.04
C GLU A 51 0.99 18.72 3.89
N GLU A 52 0.20 18.75 4.95
CA GLU A 52 -1.00 19.57 5.02
C GLU A 52 -0.63 21.05 5.13
N ILE A 53 -1.24 21.88 4.28
CA ILE A 53 -1.03 23.32 4.27
C ILE A 53 -1.56 23.92 5.58
N GLY A 54 -0.68 24.61 6.31
CA GLY A 54 -1.03 25.37 7.52
C GLY A 54 -0.76 24.63 8.83
N SER A 55 -0.98 23.31 8.89
CA SER A 55 -0.66 22.51 10.08
C SER A 55 0.79 21.98 10.07
N GLY A 56 1.36 21.77 8.87
CA GLY A 56 2.67 21.13 8.70
C GLY A 56 2.65 19.62 8.99
N GLN A 57 1.47 19.03 9.24
CA GLN A 57 1.34 17.59 9.47
C GLN A 57 1.68 16.84 8.18
N ARG A 58 2.50 15.79 8.32
CA ARG A 58 2.90 14.96 7.18
C ARG A 58 2.12 13.64 7.17
N THR A 59 1.77 13.19 5.98
CA THR A 59 1.10 11.92 5.74
C THR A 59 1.88 11.08 4.73
N ASP A 60 1.77 9.77 4.87
CA ASP A 60 2.35 8.84 3.91
C ASP A 60 1.59 8.82 2.57
N GLU A 61 2.20 8.16 1.60
CA GLU A 61 1.65 7.85 0.29
C GLU A 61 1.66 6.34 0.04
N ILE A 62 0.54 5.82 -0.47
CA ILE A 62 0.51 4.55 -1.21
C ILE A 62 0.15 4.86 -2.66
N ALA A 63 1.13 4.73 -3.55
CA ALA A 63 0.93 4.97 -4.97
C ALA A 63 0.66 3.66 -5.70
N MET A 64 -0.44 3.59 -6.44
CA MET A 64 -0.86 2.45 -7.25
C MET A 64 -0.65 2.76 -8.73
N ASN A 65 -0.15 1.81 -9.53
CA ASN A 65 0.02 2.01 -10.97
C ASN A 65 -1.22 1.58 -11.77
N PRO A 66 -2.02 2.52 -12.31
CA PRO A 66 -3.26 2.19 -13.02
C PRO A 66 -3.03 1.54 -14.39
N GLN A 67 -1.78 1.47 -14.89
CA GLN A 67 -1.48 0.73 -16.12
C GLN A 67 -1.84 -0.76 -16.02
N HIS A 68 -1.83 -1.31 -14.80
CA HIS A 68 -2.15 -2.70 -14.53
C HIS A 68 -3.64 -2.95 -14.32
N PHE A 69 -4.44 -1.91 -14.03
CA PHE A 69 -5.86 -2.06 -13.70
C PHE A 69 -6.70 -2.53 -14.89
N LYS A 70 -6.21 -2.34 -16.12
CA LYS A 70 -6.89 -2.76 -17.35
C LYS A 70 -6.57 -4.20 -17.77
N SER A 71 -5.44 -4.75 -17.30
CA SER A 71 -4.91 -6.04 -17.75
C SER A 71 -4.85 -7.09 -16.64
N ARG A 72 -5.22 -6.72 -15.41
CA ARG A 72 -5.14 -7.57 -14.22
C ARG A 72 -6.52 -7.82 -13.64
N GLU A 73 -6.66 -9.01 -13.04
CA GLU A 73 -7.82 -9.33 -12.22
C GLU A 73 -7.87 -8.38 -11.01
N MET A 74 -9.08 -8.05 -10.54
CA MET A 74 -9.28 -7.18 -9.38
C MET A 74 -8.44 -7.60 -8.17
N MET A 75 -8.33 -8.92 -7.95
CA MET A 75 -7.53 -9.52 -6.88
C MET A 75 -6.07 -9.12 -6.92
N GLU A 76 -5.46 -8.98 -8.10
CA GLU A 76 -4.05 -8.61 -8.21
C GLU A 76 -3.82 -7.13 -7.90
N THR A 77 -4.78 -6.27 -8.24
CA THR A 77 -4.77 -4.86 -7.86
C THR A 77 -4.87 -4.72 -6.34
N LEU A 78 -5.78 -5.48 -5.72
CA LEU A 78 -5.96 -5.50 -4.27
C LEU A 78 -4.75 -6.08 -3.54
N SER A 79 -4.11 -7.12 -4.10
CA SER A 79 -2.87 -7.68 -3.57
C SER A 79 -1.72 -6.66 -3.59
N THR A 80 -1.62 -5.85 -4.64
CA THR A 80 -0.66 -4.75 -4.70
C THR A 80 -0.91 -3.73 -3.59
N LEU A 81 -2.18 -3.37 -3.33
CA LEU A 81 -2.53 -2.45 -2.24
C LEU A 81 -2.09 -3.02 -0.87
N ALA A 82 -2.45 -4.27 -0.58
CA ALA A 82 -2.06 -4.93 0.67
C ALA A 82 -0.53 -5.03 0.83
N HIS A 83 0.21 -5.25 -0.27
CA HIS A 83 1.68 -5.24 -0.27
C HIS A 83 2.23 -3.88 0.16
N GLU A 84 1.72 -2.78 -0.40
CA GLU A 84 2.18 -1.43 0.00
C GLU A 84 1.76 -1.07 1.43
N MET A 85 0.63 -1.58 1.92
CA MET A 85 0.24 -1.44 3.32
C MET A 85 1.19 -2.18 4.27
N ALA A 86 1.76 -3.31 3.85
CA ALA A 86 2.80 -3.99 4.63
C ALA A 86 4.09 -3.15 4.72
N HIS A 87 4.47 -2.44 3.65
CA HIS A 87 5.57 -1.46 3.71
C HIS A 87 5.25 -0.29 4.64
N GLN A 88 4.00 0.19 4.65
CA GLN A 88 3.54 1.18 5.62
C GLN A 88 3.68 0.67 7.05
N TRP A 89 3.20 -0.55 7.33
CA TRP A 89 3.33 -1.17 8.65
C TRP A 89 4.79 -1.24 9.09
N GLN A 90 5.68 -1.74 8.22
CA GLN A 90 7.11 -1.86 8.51
C GLN A 90 7.75 -0.50 8.80
N ALA A 91 7.32 0.56 8.12
CA ALA A 91 7.85 1.91 8.34
C ALA A 91 7.45 2.52 9.69
N HIS A 92 6.25 2.20 10.20
CA HIS A 92 5.74 2.75 11.47
C HIS A 92 6.04 1.88 12.69
N PHE A 93 6.03 0.56 12.51
CA PHE A 93 6.08 -0.40 13.62
C PHE A 93 7.25 -1.38 13.51
N GLY A 94 7.85 -1.50 12.33
CA GLY A 94 8.99 -2.38 12.11
C GLY A 94 10.29 -1.82 12.69
N THR A 95 11.25 -2.70 12.95
CA THR A 95 12.61 -2.26 13.28
C THR A 95 13.40 -1.92 12.00
N PRO A 96 14.16 -0.81 11.97
CA PRO A 96 14.99 -0.47 10.82
C PRO A 96 16.14 -1.47 10.70
N SER A 97 16.04 -2.43 9.78
CA SER A 97 17.22 -3.20 9.36
C SER A 97 18.18 -2.30 8.59
N ARG A 98 19.47 -2.45 8.90
CA ARG A 98 20.55 -1.86 8.09
C ARG A 98 20.37 -2.23 6.61
N LYS A 99 20.66 -1.26 5.74
CA LYS A 99 20.68 -1.36 4.28
C LYS A 99 21.06 -2.77 3.80
N ALA A 100 20.18 -3.33 2.97
CA ALA A 100 20.36 -4.55 2.18
C ALA A 100 20.35 -5.87 2.98
N TYR A 101 19.20 -6.26 3.51
CA TYR A 101 18.79 -7.67 3.55
C TYR A 101 17.29 -7.76 3.84
N HIS A 102 16.56 -8.63 3.14
CA HIS A 102 15.18 -8.98 3.47
C HIS A 102 15.15 -9.61 4.86
N ASN A 103 14.84 -8.81 5.85
CA ASN A 103 14.58 -9.20 7.21
C ASN A 103 13.09 -9.59 7.30
N GLY A 104 12.88 -10.89 7.43
CA GLY A 104 11.57 -11.53 7.64
C GLY A 104 10.97 -11.19 9.00
N GLU A 105 10.65 -9.92 9.23
CA GLU A 105 9.74 -9.49 10.29
C GLU A 105 8.36 -9.19 9.68
N CYS A 106 7.81 -10.18 8.98
CA CYS A 106 6.39 -10.27 8.70
C CYS A 106 5.88 -11.42 9.57
N ALA A 107 5.68 -11.14 10.86
CA ALA A 107 5.41 -12.17 11.86
C ALA A 107 4.27 -11.79 12.81
N VAL A 108 3.23 -11.08 12.35
CA VAL A 108 1.97 -11.00 13.13
C VAL A 108 0.71 -10.74 12.27
N SER A 109 0.47 -11.60 11.26
CA SER A 109 -0.88 -12.08 10.84
C SER A 109 -0.80 -12.93 9.56
N ALA A 110 -0.65 -14.24 9.78
CA ALA A 110 -0.99 -15.38 8.91
C ALA A 110 -0.51 -15.45 7.43
N ASP A 111 0.47 -16.36 7.23
CA ASP A 111 0.69 -17.22 6.05
C ASP A 111 1.20 -16.60 4.74
N CYS A 112 2.48 -16.22 4.75
CA CYS A 112 3.30 -16.18 3.54
C CYS A 112 3.89 -17.57 3.26
N LYS A 113 3.27 -18.34 2.35
CA LYS A 113 3.94 -19.41 1.61
C LYS A 113 4.23 -18.93 0.20
N ASP A 114 5.50 -18.67 -0.08
CA ASP A 114 6.20 -18.95 -1.34
C ASP A 114 5.45 -18.72 -2.67
N SER A 115 4.85 -17.55 -2.92
CA SER A 115 4.29 -17.25 -4.25
C SER A 115 4.15 -15.76 -4.61
N PHE A 116 5.07 -14.86 -4.26
CA PHE A 116 5.00 -13.48 -4.78
C PHE A 116 6.33 -12.89 -5.26
N VAL A 117 7.28 -13.74 -5.67
CA VAL A 117 8.44 -13.33 -6.48
C VAL A 117 8.67 -14.39 -7.56
N ASN A 118 7.95 -14.26 -8.67
CA ASN A 118 8.41 -14.50 -10.05
C ASN A 118 7.21 -14.42 -11.01
N GLY A 119 7.15 -13.32 -11.76
CA GLY A 119 6.16 -13.02 -12.79
C GLY A 119 6.26 -11.57 -13.23
#